data_AF-A0A537RBK0-F1
#
_entry.id   AF-A0A537RBK0-F1
#
_cell.length_a   1.000
_cell.length_b   1.000
_cell.length_c   1.000
_cell.angle_alpha   90.00
_cell.angle_beta   90.00
_cell.angle_gamma   90.00
#
_symmetry.space_group_name_H-M   'P 1'
#
loop_
_entity.id
_entity.type
_entity.pdbx_description
1 polymer ?
#
loop_
_entity_poly.entity_id
_entity_poly.type
_entity_poly.pdbx_seq_one_letter_code
_entity_poly.pdbx_strand_id
1 'polypeptide(L)'
;MDATLTLVDLAGAIALLIWGVHMVQTGITRAFGPQLRRILGYALGNRFKAFLAGLGVTAILQSSTATGLMVTAFAAGGLVDLVPALAVMLGANVGTTLIVQVLSFDVSRVSFLFILI
;
A
#
# COMPACT_ATOMS: atom_id res chain seq x y z
N MET A 1 11.04 -4.24 -33.34
CA MET A 1 10.37 -2.94 -33.08
C MET A 1 9.45 -3.03 -31.86
N ASP A 2 9.03 -4.23 -31.46
CA ASP A 2 8.17 -4.46 -30.30
C ASP A 2 8.87 -4.13 -28.97
N ALA A 3 10.13 -4.53 -28.79
CA ALA A 3 10.86 -4.28 -27.54
C ALA A 3 10.99 -2.79 -27.19
N THR A 4 11.18 -1.91 -28.18
CA THR A 4 11.25 -0.46 -27.97
C THR A 4 9.92 0.10 -27.49
N LEU A 5 8.80 -0.35 -28.08
CA LEU A 5 7.46 0.06 -27.65
C LEU A 5 7.14 -0.45 -26.24
N THR A 6 7.50 -1.70 -25.92
CA THR A 6 7.30 -2.25 -24.55
C THR A 6 8.09 -1.48 -23.50
N LEU A 7 9.32 -1.03 -23.81
CA LEU A 7 10.12 -0.19 -22.90
C LEU A 7 9.46 1.19 -22.69
N VAL A 8 8.90 1.78 -23.74
CA VAL A 8 8.18 3.05 -23.65
C VAL A 8 6.91 2.90 -22.82
N ASP A 9 6.15 1.82 -23.00
CA ASP A 9 4.94 1.53 -22.22
C ASP A 9 5.27 1.33 -20.74
N LEU A 10 6.31 0.56 -20.42
CA LEU A 10 6.76 0.35 -19.05
C LEU A 10 7.23 1.66 -18.40
N ALA A 11 8.01 2.47 -19.12
CA ALA A 11 8.46 3.77 -18.64
C ALA A 11 7.27 4.72 -18.40
N GLY A 12 6.30 4.74 -19.30
CA GLY A 12 5.06 5.52 -19.16
C GLY A 12 4.23 5.09 -17.95
N ALA A 13 4.05 3.78 -17.76
CA ALA A 13 3.32 3.23 -16.62
C ALA A 13 4.00 3.59 -15.28
N ILE A 14 5.33 3.45 -15.20
CA ILE A 14 6.11 3.82 -14.01
C ILE A 14 6.02 5.32 -13.75
N ALA A 15 6.14 6.16 -14.79
CA ALA A 15 6.04 7.61 -14.66
C ALA A 15 4.67 8.04 -14.11
N LEU A 16 3.59 7.48 -14.66
CA LEU A 16 2.22 7.75 -14.19
C LEU A 16 2.00 7.26 -12.75
N LEU A 17 2.56 6.10 -12.39
CA LEU A 17 2.49 5.56 -11.03
C LEU A 17 3.18 6.49 -10.01
N ILE A 18 4.42 6.90 -10.29
CA ILE A 18 5.18 7.81 -9.41
C ILE A 18 4.47 9.16 -9.32
N TRP A 19 3.96 9.69 -10.43
CA TRP A 19 3.21 10.93 -10.44
C TRP A 19 1.91 10.85 -9.64
N GLY A 20 1.15 9.76 -9.77
CA GLY A 20 -0.07 9.52 -8.99
C GLY A 20 0.22 9.45 -7.49
N VAL A 21 1.27 8.73 -7.08
CA VAL A 21 1.67 8.65 -5.66
C VAL A 21 2.08 10.03 -5.14
N HIS A 22 2.84 10.80 -5.92
CA HIS A 22 3.19 12.18 -5.56
C HIS A 22 1.96 13.08 -5.41
N MET A 23 0.98 12.94 -6.30
CA MET A 23 -0.29 13.67 -6.24
C MET A 23 -1.08 13.33 -4.97
N VAL A 24 -1.14 12.04 -4.60
CA VAL A 24 -1.81 11.61 -3.36
C VAL A 24 -1.06 12.14 -2.14
N GLN A 25 0.26 12.05 -2.11
CA GLN A 25 1.07 12.57 -1.01
C GLN A 25 0.84 14.07 -0.82
N THR A 26 0.98 14.86 -1.89
CA THR A 26 0.82 16.32 -1.84
C THR A 26 -0.63 16.73 -1.56
N GLY A 27 -1.61 16.02 -2.14
CA GLY A 27 -3.03 16.24 -1.89
C GLY A 27 -3.40 16.02 -0.43
N ILE A 28 -3.03 14.88 0.15
CA ILE A 28 -3.34 14.55 1.56
C ILE A 28 -2.59 15.49 2.51
N THR A 29 -1.32 15.82 2.24
CA THR A 29 -0.57 16.75 3.10
C THR A 29 -1.12 18.17 3.06
N ARG A 30 -1.63 18.65 1.91
CA ARG A 30 -2.30 19.94 1.80
C ARG A 30 -3.68 19.96 2.45
N ALA A 31 -4.47 18.90 2.26
CA ALA A 31 -5.83 18.81 2.79
C ALA A 31 -5.87 18.54 4.30
N PHE A 32 -4.96 17.70 4.81
CA PHE A 32 -5.01 17.18 6.18
C PHE A 32 -3.75 17.48 7.00
N GLY A 33 -2.81 18.30 6.53
CA GLY A 33 -1.44 18.46 7.08
C GLY A 33 -1.24 18.20 8.59
N PRO A 34 -1.77 19.04 9.50
CA PRO A 34 -1.59 18.85 10.94
C PRO A 34 -2.26 17.58 11.49
N GLN A 35 -3.46 17.25 10.99
CA GLN A 35 -4.21 16.07 11.41
C GLN A 35 -3.54 14.78 10.93
N LEU A 36 -3.01 14.79 9.69
CA LEU A 36 -2.25 13.70 9.11
C LEU A 36 -1.01 13.41 9.94
N ARG A 37 -0.22 14.44 10.31
CA ARG A 37 0.94 14.26 11.19
C ARG A 37 0.56 13.61 12.53
N ARG A 38 -0.58 13.99 13.11
CA ARG A 38 -1.07 13.40 14.36
C ARG A 38 -1.51 11.95 14.19
N ILE A 39 -2.26 11.63 13.13
CA ILE A 39 -2.71 10.27 12.81
C ILE A 39 -1.51 9.38 12.52
N LEU A 40 -0.58 9.83 11.67
CA LEU A 40 0.65 9.11 11.36
C LEU A 40 1.49 8.91 12.63
N GLY A 41 1.66 9.93 13.47
CA GLY A 41 2.37 9.78 14.74
C GLY A 41 1.74 8.75 15.69
N TYR A 42 0.41 8.68 15.75
CA TYR A 42 -0.29 7.69 16.57
C TYR A 42 -0.25 6.27 15.97
N ALA A 43 -0.49 6.15 14.66
CA ALA A 43 -0.53 4.89 13.93
C ALA A 43 0.86 4.26 13.72
N LEU A 44 1.90 5.09 13.62
CA LEU A 44 3.28 4.69 13.34
C LEU A 44 4.20 4.83 14.57
N GLY A 45 3.65 5.20 15.74
CA GLY A 45 4.42 5.42 16.96
C GLY A 45 5.11 4.18 17.56
N ASN A 46 4.82 2.98 17.05
CA ASN A 46 5.55 1.75 17.40
C ASN A 46 5.61 0.82 16.18
N ARG A 47 6.70 0.04 16.05
CA ARG A 47 6.93 -0.92 14.97
C ARG A 47 5.76 -1.89 14.76
N PHE A 48 5.11 -2.35 15.84
CA PHE A 48 3.94 -3.24 15.75
C PHE A 48 2.71 -2.54 15.18
N LYS A 49 2.43 -1.29 15.61
CA LYS A 49 1.31 -0.51 15.07
C LYS A 49 1.56 -0.15 13.60
N ALA A 50 2.79 0.22 13.28
CA ALA A 50 3.22 0.49 11.91
C ALA A 50 3.05 -0.73 11.00
N PHE A 51 3.43 -1.92 11.47
CA PHE A 51 3.16 -3.17 10.76
C PHE A 51 1.67 -3.41 10.51
N LEU A 52 0.83 -3.28 11.54
CA LEU A 52 -0.62 -3.45 11.38
C LEU A 52 -1.24 -2.39 10.46
N ALA A 53 -0.74 -1.15 10.50
CA ALA A 53 -1.16 -0.11 9.59
C ALA A 53 -0.83 -0.46 8.13
N GLY A 54 0.39 -0.95 7.86
CA GLY A 54 0.77 -1.43 6.53
C GLY A 54 -0.07 -2.60 6.05
N LEU A 55 -0.31 -3.58 6.92
CA LEU A 55 -1.18 -4.72 6.64
C LEU A 55 -2.60 -4.27 6.30
N GLY A 56 -3.18 -3.37 7.10
CA GLY A 56 -4.52 -2.84 6.86
C GLY A 56 -4.63 -2.00 5.58
N VAL A 57 -3.68 -1.10 5.35
CA VAL A 57 -3.65 -0.28 4.12
C VAL A 57 -3.51 -1.16 2.89
N THR A 58 -2.61 -2.14 2.90
CA THR A 58 -2.49 -3.08 1.78
C THR A 58 -3.69 -4.00 1.65
N ALA A 59 -4.37 -4.37 2.72
CA ALA A 59 -5.60 -5.13 2.62
C ALA A 59 -6.70 -4.34 1.88
N ILE A 60 -6.81 -3.03 2.16
CA ILE A 60 -7.77 -2.13 1.52
C ILE A 60 -7.39 -1.85 0.07
N LEU A 61 -6.12 -1.50 -0.18
CA LEU A 61 -5.63 -1.15 -1.52
C LEU A 61 -5.35 -2.38 -2.40
N GLN A 62 -5.27 -3.57 -1.80
CA GLN A 62 -4.83 -4.83 -2.41
C GLN A 62 -3.48 -4.79 -3.14
N SER A 63 -2.69 -3.73 -2.93
CA SER A 63 -1.42 -3.50 -3.61
C SER A 63 -0.33 -3.13 -2.60
N SER A 64 0.59 -4.06 -2.36
CA SER A 64 1.77 -3.83 -1.53
C SER A 64 2.73 -2.83 -2.19
N THR A 65 2.83 -2.84 -3.53
CA THR A 65 3.63 -1.87 -4.29
C THR A 65 3.12 -0.45 -4.11
N ALA A 66 1.81 -0.21 -4.23
CA ALA A 66 1.24 1.12 -4.01
C ALA A 66 1.44 1.58 -2.56
N THR A 67 1.24 0.68 -1.60
CA THR A 67 1.47 0.96 -0.17
C THR A 67 2.94 1.30 0.11
N GLY A 68 3.86 0.55 -0.50
CA GLY A 68 5.30 0.78 -0.41
C GLY A 68 5.71 2.13 -1.00
N LEU A 69 5.22 2.47 -2.19
CA LEU A 69 5.49 3.77 -2.81
C LEU A 69 4.95 4.94 -1.98
N MET A 70 3.79 4.78 -1.35
CA MET A 70 3.26 5.79 -0.44
C MET A 70 4.13 5.95 0.81
N VAL A 71 4.54 4.86 1.46
CA VAL A 71 5.34 4.96 2.69
C VAL A 71 6.74 5.50 2.40
N THR A 72 7.36 5.15 1.27
CA THR A 72 8.64 5.72 0.85
C THR A 72 8.52 7.20 0.52
N ALA A 73 7.42 7.61 -0.13
CA ALA A 73 7.12 9.01 -0.38
C ALA A 73 6.96 9.80 0.92
N PHE A 74 6.18 9.29 1.89
CA PHE A 74 6.02 9.92 3.21
C PHE A 74 7.32 9.96 4.01
N ALA A 75 8.16 8.91 3.93
CA ALA A 75 9.47 8.90 4.57
C ALA A 75 10.42 9.94 3.94
N ALA A 76 10.45 10.03 2.61
CA ALA A 76 11.24 11.03 1.89
C ALA A 76 10.79 12.47 2.21
N GLY A 77 9.50 12.68 2.46
CA GLY A 77 8.94 13.96 2.91
C GLY A 77 9.14 14.27 4.39
N GLY A 78 9.80 13.40 5.17
CA GLY A 78 10.03 13.57 6.61
C GLY A 78 8.75 13.47 7.46
N LEU A 79 7.70 12.82 6.95
CA LEU A 79 6.47 12.57 7.70
C LEU A 79 6.54 11.29 8.54
N VAL A 80 7.37 10.33 8.14
CA VAL A 80 7.52 9.02 8.78
C VAL A 80 8.98 8.67 8.86
N ASP A 81 9.44 8.20 10.03
CA ASP A 81 10.81 7.74 10.20
C ASP A 81 11.07 6.40 9.47
N LEU A 82 12.34 6.11 9.21
CA LEU A 82 12.74 4.91 8.48
C LEU A 82 12.27 3.61 9.14
N VAL A 83 12.38 3.50 10.47
CA VAL A 83 12.06 2.26 11.19
C VAL A 83 10.56 1.93 11.11
N PRO A 84 9.61 2.85 11.42
CA PRO A 84 8.19 2.63 11.16
C PRO A 84 7.87 2.41 9.68
N ALA A 85 8.52 3.11 8.75
CA ALA A 85 8.29 2.91 7.32
C ALA A 85 8.64 1.48 6.86
N LEU A 86 9.75 0.93 7.33
CA LEU A 86 10.12 -0.47 7.08
C LEU A 86 9.12 -1.46 7.70
N ALA A 87 8.61 -1.15 8.91
CA ALA A 87 7.59 -1.97 9.55
C ALA A 87 6.27 -1.96 8.77
N VAL A 88 5.83 -0.80 8.25
CA VAL A 88 4.69 -0.69 7.32
C VAL A 88 4.92 -1.53 6.08
N MET A 89 6.11 -1.46 5.47
CA MET A 89 6.43 -2.22 4.25
C MET A 89 6.41 -3.74 4.51
N LEU A 90 6.88 -4.18 5.68
CA LEU A 90 6.76 -5.57 6.11
C LEU A 90 5.28 -5.97 6.26
N GLY A 91 4.46 -5.12 6.90
CA GLY A 91 3.02 -5.31 7.04
C GLY A 91 2.31 -5.42 5.71
N ALA A 92 2.67 -4.56 4.75
CA ALA A 92 2.14 -4.55 3.40
C ALA A 92 2.39 -5.89 2.69
N ASN A 93 3.63 -6.38 2.72
CA ASN A 93 3.99 -7.65 2.10
C ASN A 93 3.24 -8.84 2.73
N VAL A 94 3.10 -8.85 4.05
CA VAL A 94 2.31 -9.89 4.76
C VAL A 94 0.81 -9.75 4.44
N GLY A 95 0.29 -8.53 4.29
CA GLY A 95 -1.11 -8.30 3.93
C GLY A 95 -1.48 -8.95 2.60
N THR A 96 -0.64 -8.79 1.58
CA THR A 96 -0.87 -9.42 0.27
C THR A 96 -0.84 -10.94 0.36
N THR A 97 0.11 -11.54 1.11
CA THR A 97 0.16 -13.01 1.25
C THR A 97 -1.05 -13.54 2.00
N LEU A 98 -1.53 -12.83 3.02
CA LEU A 98 -2.75 -13.21 3.73
C LEU A 98 -3.99 -13.18 2.83
N ILE A 99 -4.14 -12.16 1.98
CA ILE A 99 -5.24 -12.12 1.00
C ILE A 99 -5.17 -13.31 0.05
N VAL A 100 -3.99 -13.57 -0.52
CA VAL A 100 -3.78 -14.72 -1.42
C VAL A 100 -4.08 -16.03 -0.71
N GLN A 101 -3.66 -16.17 0.55
CA GLN A 101 -3.92 -17.37 1.35
C GLN A 101 -5.41 -17.54 1.64
N VAL A 102 -6.11 -16.46 1.98
CA VAL A 102 -7.57 -16.47 2.20
C VAL A 102 -8.30 -16.90 0.92
N LEU A 103 -7.89 -16.37 -0.24
CA LEU A 103 -8.46 -16.73 -1.55
C LEU A 103 -8.05 -18.14 -2.01
N SER A 104 -6.92 -18.65 -1.55
CA SER A 104 -6.42 -19.99 -1.88
C SER A 104 -7.10 -21.10 -1.08
N PHE A 105 -7.83 -20.78 0.00
CA PHE A 105 -8.71 -21.77 0.62
C PHE A 105 -9.81 -22.16 -0.37
N ASP A 106 -10.20 -23.43 -0.34
CA ASP A 106 -11.22 -24.01 -1.22
C ASP A 106 -12.58 -23.31 -1.06
N VAL A 107 -12.77 -22.19 -1.78
CA VAL A 107 -14.06 -21.52 -1.93
C VAL A 107 -15.09 -22.49 -2.54
N SER A 108 -14.64 -23.56 -3.21
CA SER A 108 -15.42 -24.69 -3.72
C SER A 108 -16.35 -25.33 -2.68
N ARG A 109 -15.96 -25.37 -1.39
CA ARG A 109 -16.83 -25.92 -0.32
C ARG A 109 -17.84 -24.92 0.23
N VAL A 110 -17.56 -23.62 0.10
CA VAL A 110 -18.40 -22.53 0.61
C VAL A 110 -19.32 -21.99 -0.50
N SER A 111 -18.94 -22.13 -1.78
CA SER A 111 -19.73 -21.70 -2.93
C SER A 111 -21.08 -22.42 -3.01
N PHE A 112 -21.15 -23.69 -2.57
CA PHE A 112 -22.40 -24.43 -2.45
C PHE A 112 -23.43 -23.76 -1.52
N LEU A 113 -22.98 -23.02 -0.50
CA LEU A 113 -23.86 -22.28 0.41
C LEU A 113 -24.30 -20.93 -0.18
N PHE A 114 -23.44 -20.27 -0.98
CA PHE A 114 -23.77 -18.99 -1.62
C PHE A 114 -24.62 -19.13 -2.90
N ILE A 115 -24.64 -20.32 -3.53
CA ILE A 115 -25.50 -20.61 -4.69
C ILE A 115 -26.92 -21.06 -4.27
N LEU A 116 -27.10 -21.51 -3.01
CA LEU A 116 -28.39 -22.00 -2.49
C LEU A 116 -29.26 -20.90 -1.86
N ILE A 117 -28.72 -19.69 -1.65
CA ILE A 117 -29.46 -18.48 -1.23
C ILE A 117 -29.81 -17.67 -2.47
#